data_AF-A0A967GMC0-F1
#
_entry.id   AF-A0A967GMC0-F1
#
_cell.length_a   1.000
_cell.length_b   1.000
_cell.length_c   1.000
_cell.angle_alpha   90.00
_cell.angle_beta   90.00
_cell.angle_gamma   90.00
#
_symmetry.space_group_name_H-M   'P 1'
#
loop_
_entity.id
_entity.type
_entity.pdbx_description
1 polymer ?
#
loop_
_entity_poly.entity_id
_entity_poly.type
_entity_poly.pdbx_seq_one_letter_code
_entity_poly.pdbx_strand_id
1 'polypeptide(L)' 'LMYRAWSRHGRDPEQRSIAPAYEPPEGMTPAEMGTLIDNRPDSRDIISTLVDLAVRGYVKIEETEEEKLLG' A
#
# COMPACT_ATOMS: atom_id res chain seq x y z
N LEU A 1 11.80 -41.61 4.40
CA LEU A 1 12.86 -40.93 3.62
C LEU A 1 12.37 -39.61 3.01
N MET A 2 11.23 -39.62 2.30
CA MET A 2 10.58 -38.41 1.75
C MET A 2 10.35 -37.27 2.76
N TYR A 3 9.87 -37.57 3.97
CA TYR A 3 9.64 -36.55 5.02
C TYR A 3 10.89 -35.75 5.42
N ARG A 4 12.07 -36.40 5.49
CA ARG A 4 13.35 -35.73 5.83
C ARG A 4 13.87 -34.85 4.71
N ALA A 5 13.63 -35.24 3.46
CA ALA A 5 14.00 -34.42 2.30
C ALA A 5 13.14 -33.15 2.25
N TRP A 6 11.83 -33.28 2.47
CA TRP A 6 10.90 -32.15 2.56
C TRP A 6 11.24 -31.21 3.73
N SER A 7 11.51 -31.74 4.94
CA SER A 7 11.82 -30.87 6.09
C SER A 7 13.13 -30.09 5.95
N ARG A 8 14.03 -30.51 5.04
CA ARG A 8 15.34 -29.88 4.84
C ARG A 8 15.37 -28.93 3.63
N HIS A 9 14.58 -29.19 2.58
CA HIS A 9 14.64 -28.44 1.33
C HIS A 9 13.29 -28.01 0.74
N GLY A 10 12.17 -28.56 1.24
CA GLY A 10 10.82 -28.26 0.73
C GLY A 10 9.94 -27.51 1.72
N ARG A 11 10.48 -27.14 2.88
CA ARG A 11 9.81 -26.30 3.85
C ARG A 11 10.10 -24.85 3.48
N ASP A 12 9.06 -24.08 3.19
CA ASP A 12 9.23 -22.65 2.93
C ASP A 12 9.95 -21.98 4.11
N PRO A 13 10.87 -21.04 3.84
CA PRO A 13 11.58 -20.32 4.90
C PRO A 13 10.56 -19.67 5.84
N GLU A 14 10.86 -19.69 7.15
CA GLU A 14 10.01 -19.03 8.14
C GLU A 14 9.74 -17.59 7.71
N GLN A 15 8.47 -17.20 7.72
CA GLN A 15 8.04 -15.84 7.42
C GLN A 15 8.67 -14.91 8.46
N ARG A 16 9.80 -14.31 8.09
CA ARG A 16 10.43 -13.25 8.88
C ARG A 16 9.51 -12.03 8.89
N SER A 17 9.59 -11.24 9.95
CA SER A 17 8.86 -9.97 10.02
C SER A 17 9.15 -9.13 8.78
N ILE A 18 8.10 -8.84 8.03
CA ILE A 18 8.16 -7.97 6.86
C ILE A 18 8.14 -6.54 7.39
N ALA A 19 9.18 -5.75 7.07
CA ALA A 19 9.20 -4.34 7.43
C ALA A 19 8.08 -3.61 6.65
N PRO A 20 7.28 -2.76 7.31
CA PRO A 20 6.27 -1.97 6.61
C PRO A 20 6.96 -0.95 5.70
N ALA A 21 6.75 -1.09 4.39
CA ALA A 21 7.14 -0.10 3.39
C ALA A 21 5.92 0.78 3.10
N TYR A 22 5.94 2.01 3.61
CA TYR A 22 4.87 2.99 3.38
C TYR A 22 5.04 3.74 2.05
N GLU A 23 6.26 3.75 1.51
CA GLU A 23 6.57 4.36 0.23
C GLU A 23 6.40 3.33 -0.90
N PRO A 24 5.78 3.71 -2.02
CA PRO A 24 5.73 2.85 -3.18
C PRO A 24 7.14 2.61 -3.74
N PRO A 25 7.37 1.47 -4.44
CA PRO A 25 8.63 1.21 -5.12
C PRO A 25 8.99 2.32 -6.11
N GLU A 26 10.29 2.57 -6.31
CA GLU A 26 10.76 3.61 -7.25
C GLU A 26 10.12 3.46 -8.63
N GLY A 27 9.52 4.55 -9.12
CA GLY A 27 8.89 4.61 -10.44
C GLY A 27 7.45 4.09 -10.50
N MET A 28 6.87 3.63 -9.39
CA MET A 28 5.47 3.20 -9.34
C MET A 28 4.62 4.17 -8.50
N THR A 29 3.43 4.49 -8.99
CA THR A 29 2.46 5.29 -8.24
C THR A 29 1.71 4.42 -7.22
N PRO A 30 1.18 5.01 -6.13
CA PRO A 30 0.37 4.27 -5.16
C PRO A 30 -0.85 3.58 -5.79
N ALA A 31 -1.47 4.20 -6.81
CA ALA A 31 -2.58 3.57 -7.52
C ALA A 31 -2.16 2.33 -8.30
N GLU A 32 -1.02 2.38 -9.00
CA GLU A 32 -0.50 1.22 -9.73
C GLU A 32 -0.16 0.06 -8.79
N MET A 33 0.39 0.36 -7.61
CA MET A 33 0.62 -0.64 -6.55
C MET A 33 -0.68 -1.27 -6.05
N GLY A 34 -1.70 -0.45 -5.76
CA GLY A 34 -3.02 -0.93 -5.30
C GLY A 34 -3.66 -1.86 -6.33
N THR A 35 -3.73 -1.40 -7.58
CA THR A 35 -4.27 -2.17 -8.69
C THR A 35 -3.43 -3.43 -8.99
N LEU A 36 -2.12 -3.43 -8.75
CA LEU A 36 -1.30 -4.64 -8.97
C LEU A 36 -1.69 -5.78 -8.02
N ILE A 37 -2.14 -5.46 -6.81
CA ILE A 37 -2.47 -6.46 -5.78
C ILE A 37 -3.74 -7.23 -6.13
N ASP A 38 -4.78 -6.54 -6.59
CA ASP A 38 -6.11 -7.11 -6.80
C ASP A 38 -6.65 -6.97 -8.24
N ASN A 39 -5.83 -6.43 -9.14
CA ASN A 39 -6.14 -6.17 -10.55
C ASN A 39 -7.37 -5.27 -10.75
N ARG A 40 -7.73 -4.45 -9.76
CA ARG A 40 -8.85 -3.53 -9.84
C ARG A 40 -8.46 -2.15 -9.33
N PRO A 41 -8.82 -1.08 -10.05
CA PRO A 41 -8.68 0.27 -9.51
C PRO A 41 -9.81 0.53 -8.52
N ASP A 42 -9.48 0.62 -7.23
CA ASP A 42 -10.41 0.98 -6.18
C ASP A 42 -10.36 2.49 -5.90
N SER A 43 -11.45 3.06 -5.35
CA SER A 43 -11.46 4.48 -4.95
C SER A 43 -10.34 4.84 -3.96
N ARG A 44 -9.91 3.89 -3.14
CA ARG A 44 -8.79 4.07 -2.20
C ARG A 44 -7.46 4.28 -2.93
N ASP A 45 -7.28 3.69 -4.11
CA ASP A 45 -6.07 3.84 -4.94
C ASP A 45 -6.00 5.24 -5.57
N ILE A 46 -7.16 5.79 -5.90
CA ILE A 46 -7.28 7.18 -6.37
C ILE A 46 -6.92 8.14 -5.23
N ILE A 47 -7.46 7.91 -4.04
CA ILE A 47 -7.17 8.74 -2.86
C ILE A 47 -5.69 8.65 -2.46
N SER A 48 -5.07 7.47 -2.52
CA SER A 48 -3.65 7.33 -2.21
C SER A 48 -2.76 8.11 -3.18
N THR A 49 -3.16 8.19 -4.45
CA THR A 49 -2.49 9.04 -5.45
C THR A 49 -2.64 10.52 -5.13
N LEU A 50 -3.82 10.97 -4.68
CA LEU A 50 -4.01 12.37 -4.26
C LEU A 50 -3.10 12.74 -3.09
N VAL A 51 -2.93 11.83 -2.13
CA VAL A 51 -2.01 12.01 -1.00
C VAL A 51 -0.55 12.05 -1.47
N ASP A 52 -0.14 11.15 -2.37
CA ASP A 52 1.22 11.16 -2.94
C ASP A 52 1.53 12.45 -3.71
N LEU A 53 0.57 12.96 -4.49
CA LEU A 53 0.69 14.27 -5.14
C LEU A 53 0.83 15.40 -4.11
N ALA A 54 0.15 15.31 -2.97
CA ALA A 54 0.29 16.30 -1.90
C ALA A 54 1.65 16.24 -1.20
N VAL A 55 2.16 15.03 -0.93
CA VAL A 55 3.51 14.82 -0.36
C VAL A 55 4.60 15.33 -1.29
N ARG A 56 4.45 15.14 -2.61
CA ARG A 56 5.37 15.67 -3.63
C ARG A 56 5.23 17.17 -3.86
N GLY A 57 4.24 17.83 -3.25
CA GLY A 57 4.02 19.27 -3.33
C GLY A 57 3.27 19.75 -4.58
N TYR A 58 2.62 18.84 -5.32
CA TYR A 58 1.80 19.20 -6.49
C TYR A 58 0.38 19.64 -6.10
N VAL A 59 -0.15 19.15 -4.98
CA VAL A 59 -1.49 19.45 -4.48
C VAL A 59 -1.40 19.86 -3.00
N LYS A 60 -2.29 20.74 -2.54
CA LYS A 60 -2.44 21.06 -1.11
C LYS A 60 -3.80 20.57 -0.64
N ILE A 61 -3.81 19.78 0.42
CA ILE A 61 -5.03 19.31 1.08
C ILE A 61 -5.31 20.29 2.22
N GLU A 62 -6.46 20.94 2.17
CA GLU A 62 -6.94 21.85 3.22
C GLU A 62 -8.24 21.28 3.78
N GLU A 63 -8.34 21.20 5.11
CA GLU A 63 -9.58 20.82 5.78
C GLU A 63 -10.49 22.06 5.84
N THR A 64 -11.66 21.95 5.20
CA THR A 64 -12.70 22.98 5.28
C THR A 64 -13.71 22.58 6.34
N GLU A 65 -13.77 23.33 7.44
CA GLU A 65 -14.87 23.22 8.39
C GLU A 65 -16.13 23.82 7.76
N GLU A 66 -17.18 23.01 7.58
CA GLU A 66 -18.51 23.56 7.41
C GLU A 66 -19.01 24.02 8.78
N GLU A 67 -19.40 25.29 8.92
CA GLU A 67 -20.09 25.79 10.11
C GLU A 67 -21.39 24.97 10.31
N LYS A 68 -21.30 23.91 11.10
CA LYS A 68 -22.48 23.22 11.60
C LYS A 68 -23.11 24.14 12.63
N LEU A 69 -24.30 24.64 12.31
CA LEU A 69 -25.10 25.51 13.19
C LEU A 69 -25.49 24.87 14.54
N LEU A 70 -25.17 23.60 14.76
CA LEU A 70 -25.27 22.92 16.06
C LEU A 70 -24.10 21.94 16.15
N GLY A 71 -23.32 22.06 17.22
CA GLY A 71 -22.18 21.20 17.52
C GLY A 71 -22.53 19.73 17.67
#